data_AF-A0AAE0XLU0-F1
#
_entry.id   AF-A0AAE0XLU0-F1
#
_cell.length_a   1.000
_cell.length_b   1.000
_cell.length_c   1.000
_cell.angle_alpha   90.00
_cell.angle_beta   90.00
_cell.angle_gamma   90.00
#
_symmetry.space_group_name_H-M   'P 1'
#
loop_
_entity.id
_entity.type
_entity.pdbx_description
1 polymer ?
#
loop_
_entity_poly.entity_id
_entity_poly.type
_entity_poly.pdbx_seq_one_letter_code
_entity_poly.pdbx_strand_id
1 'polypeptide(L)'
;MILTLSPAGFTTVAKPKRFFSVGRIFKTVWFEPCGKDQAGRAADLEWRADCPLFHDEKPCARFRYFVVVRKRLHHSLCFAITTYTPPKGSAAAGTGTNNSVKNRGGRAQDSVVLHSSNVEPPAPYEDEGITRDPVAVIIEDEDQYISPLARLDCARIYTVEDSLRVMKIGRVHMASLPWLEEYYRESVA
;
A
#
# COMPACT_ATOMS: atom_id res chain seq x y z
N MET A 1 -5.06 -27.87 16.98
CA MET A 1 -5.76 -26.59 17.15
C MET A 1 -4.70 -25.50 17.08
N ILE A 2 -4.43 -24.95 15.90
CA ILE A 2 -3.38 -23.95 15.71
C ILE A 2 -3.98 -22.59 16.07
N LEU A 3 -3.58 -22.06 17.22
CA LEU A 3 -3.87 -20.68 17.60
C LEU A 3 -3.13 -19.77 16.63
N THR A 4 -3.83 -19.28 15.61
CA THR A 4 -3.29 -18.24 14.74
C THR A 4 -3.19 -16.98 15.57
N LEU A 5 -1.98 -16.61 15.97
CA LEU A 5 -1.68 -15.28 16.50
C LEU A 5 -2.08 -14.28 15.41
N SER A 6 -3.27 -13.70 15.53
CA SER A 6 -3.59 -12.45 14.83
C SER A 6 -2.60 -11.43 15.41
N PRO A 7 -1.79 -10.73 14.61
CA PRO A 7 -0.95 -9.68 15.15
C PRO A 7 -1.91 -8.65 15.73
N ALA A 8 -1.52 -8.05 16.85
CA ALA A 8 -2.31 -7.02 17.50
C ALA A 8 -2.79 -6.00 16.45
N GLY A 9 -4.10 -5.71 16.45
CA GLY A 9 -4.72 -4.71 15.57
C GLY A 9 -5.25 -5.20 14.20
N PHE A 10 -5.03 -6.44 13.78
CA PHE A 10 -5.73 -7.00 12.60
C PHE A 10 -7.05 -7.66 12.98
N THR A 11 -8.15 -7.21 12.39
CA THR A 11 -9.50 -7.72 12.68
C THR A 11 -10.37 -7.79 11.43
N THR A 12 -11.35 -8.69 11.42
CA THR A 12 -12.43 -8.69 10.43
C THR A 12 -13.39 -7.57 10.77
N VAL A 13 -13.71 -6.73 9.80
CA VAL A 13 -14.54 -5.54 10.03
C VAL A 13 -16.01 -5.92 10.18
N ALA A 14 -16.62 -5.57 11.31
CA ALA A 14 -18.04 -5.85 11.57
C ALA A 14 -19.02 -5.08 10.65
N LYS A 15 -18.65 -3.88 10.21
CA LYS A 15 -19.45 -3.01 9.32
C LYS A 15 -18.65 -2.65 8.05
N PRO A 16 -18.38 -3.63 7.15
CA PRO A 16 -17.45 -3.44 6.03
C PRO A 16 -17.86 -2.28 5.13
N LYS A 17 -19.15 -2.16 4.83
CA LYS A 17 -19.72 -1.06 4.03
C LYS A 17 -19.43 0.35 4.59
N ARG A 18 -19.22 0.50 5.89
CA ARG A 18 -18.85 1.80 6.51
C ARG A 18 -17.34 1.99 6.59
N PHE A 19 -16.59 0.89 6.71
CA PHE A 19 -15.14 0.94 6.80
C PHE A 19 -14.49 1.16 5.45
N PHE A 20 -14.81 0.33 4.45
CA PHE A 20 -14.28 0.42 3.09
C PHE A 20 -14.99 1.51 2.27
N SER A 21 -15.00 2.72 2.83
CA SER A 21 -15.41 3.94 2.13
C SER A 21 -14.26 4.48 1.29
N VAL A 22 -14.56 5.22 0.20
CA VAL A 22 -13.54 5.90 -0.61
C VAL A 22 -12.63 6.75 0.28
N GLY A 23 -11.33 6.68 0.01
CA GLY A 23 -10.27 7.31 0.80
C GLY A 23 -9.84 6.54 2.05
N ARG A 24 -10.50 5.43 2.45
CA ARG A 24 -10.05 4.63 3.60
C ARG A 24 -8.64 4.08 3.35
N ILE A 25 -7.77 4.23 4.33
CA ILE A 25 -6.43 3.61 4.35
C ILE A 25 -6.39 2.49 5.38
N PHE A 26 -5.97 1.32 4.93
CA PHE A 26 -5.82 0.14 5.76
C PHE A 26 -4.63 -0.70 5.28
N LYS A 27 -4.16 -1.62 6.11
CA LYS A 27 -3.21 -2.65 5.69
C LYS A 27 -3.74 -4.05 5.99
N THR A 28 -3.33 -5.01 5.17
CA THR A 28 -3.66 -6.43 5.31
C THR A 28 -2.42 -7.27 5.06
N VAL A 29 -2.46 -8.50 5.51
CA VAL A 29 -1.56 -9.56 5.03
C VAL A 29 -1.82 -9.76 3.54
N TRP A 30 -0.76 -9.85 2.75
CA TRP A 30 -0.84 -10.08 1.33
C TRP A 30 0.19 -11.12 0.91
N PHE A 31 -0.25 -12.07 0.09
CA PHE A 31 0.56 -13.17 -0.40
C PHE A 31 0.79 -13.02 -1.89
N GLU A 32 2.05 -13.13 -2.32
CA GLU A 32 2.43 -13.06 -3.74
C GLU A 32 3.44 -14.16 -4.07
N PRO A 33 3.49 -14.62 -5.33
CA PRO A 33 4.60 -15.45 -5.80
C PRO A 33 5.92 -14.71 -5.59
N CYS A 34 6.93 -15.38 -5.04
CA CYS A 34 8.25 -14.80 -4.90
C CYS A 34 9.04 -14.97 -6.20
N GLY A 35 9.53 -13.88 -6.79
CA GLY A 35 10.58 -13.99 -7.81
C GLY A 35 11.88 -14.53 -7.20
N LYS A 36 12.76 -15.11 -8.04
CA LYS A 36 14.06 -15.66 -7.64
C LYS A 36 14.93 -14.66 -6.84
N ASP A 37 14.82 -13.37 -7.15
CA ASP A 37 15.55 -12.28 -6.46
C ASP A 37 14.93 -11.86 -5.11
N GLN A 38 13.79 -12.42 -4.73
CA GLN A 38 13.10 -12.14 -3.47
C GLN A 38 13.22 -13.26 -2.44
N ALA A 39 13.73 -14.44 -2.83
CA ALA A 39 13.84 -15.62 -1.97
C ALA A 39 14.75 -15.42 -0.73
N GLY A 40 15.64 -14.42 -0.75
CA GLY A 40 16.53 -14.07 0.37
C GLY A 40 16.17 -12.77 1.10
N ARG A 41 15.10 -12.06 0.71
CA ARG A 41 14.63 -10.90 1.49
C ARG A 41 13.74 -11.43 2.61
N ALA A 42 14.05 -11.08 3.86
CA ALA A 42 13.23 -11.44 5.01
C ALA A 42 11.76 -11.19 4.67
N ALA A 43 10.93 -12.24 4.74
CA ALA A 43 9.50 -12.03 4.78
C ALA A 43 9.25 -11.19 6.05
N ASP A 44 8.48 -10.12 5.94
CA ASP A 44 8.13 -9.29 7.10
C ASP A 44 7.35 -10.09 8.17
N LEU A 45 6.94 -11.32 7.82
CA LEU A 45 6.01 -12.15 8.57
C LEU A 45 6.42 -13.63 8.54
N GLU A 46 6.39 -14.25 9.72
CA GLU A 46 6.59 -15.70 9.92
C GLU A 46 5.48 -16.55 9.26
N TRP A 47 4.34 -15.98 8.85
CA TRP A 47 3.20 -16.71 8.27
C TRP A 47 3.50 -17.45 6.96
N ARG A 48 4.57 -17.10 6.27
CA ARG A 48 5.06 -17.91 5.15
C ARG A 48 5.34 -19.35 5.61
N ALA A 49 5.80 -19.56 6.84
CA ALA A 49 6.13 -20.87 7.38
C ALA A 49 4.94 -21.83 7.34
N ASP A 50 3.73 -21.34 7.60
CA ASP A 50 2.50 -22.14 7.65
C ASP A 50 1.87 -22.38 6.27
N CYS A 51 2.34 -21.68 5.23
CA CYS A 51 1.83 -21.86 3.88
C CYS A 51 2.33 -23.19 3.27
N PRO A 52 1.47 -23.95 2.56
CA PRO A 52 1.89 -25.12 1.82
C PRO A 52 2.86 -24.73 0.69
N LEU A 53 3.70 -25.69 0.29
CA LEU A 53 4.56 -25.53 -0.89
C LEU A 53 3.70 -25.56 -2.16
N PHE A 54 4.11 -24.76 -3.15
CA PHE A 54 3.62 -24.80 -4.52
C PHE A 54 4.83 -24.88 -5.44
N HIS A 55 5.03 -26.03 -6.12
CA HIS A 55 6.22 -26.31 -6.92
C HIS A 55 7.55 -26.03 -6.18
N ASP A 56 7.70 -26.60 -4.98
CA ASP A 56 8.87 -26.43 -4.11
C ASP A 56 9.17 -25.00 -3.64
N GLU A 57 8.24 -24.06 -3.89
CA GLU A 57 8.33 -22.68 -3.44
C GLU A 57 7.24 -22.34 -2.43
N LYS A 58 7.54 -21.44 -1.48
CA LYS A 58 6.54 -20.84 -0.59
C LYS A 58 6.19 -19.44 -1.07
N PRO A 59 4.96 -18.96 -0.83
CA PRO A 59 4.58 -17.58 -1.14
C PRO A 59 5.34 -16.58 -0.28
N CYS A 60 5.44 -15.34 -0.74
CA CYS A 60 5.96 -14.22 0.02
C CYS A 60 4.80 -13.60 0.80
N ALA A 61 4.87 -13.61 2.13
CA ALA A 61 3.91 -12.93 2.99
C ALA A 61 4.46 -11.56 3.39
N ARG A 62 3.74 -10.48 3.06
CA ARG A 62 4.08 -9.11 3.44
C ARG A 62 2.84 -8.33 3.83
N PHE A 63 3.02 -7.22 4.54
CA PHE A 63 1.92 -6.26 4.69
C PHE A 63 1.77 -5.44 3.41
N ARG A 64 0.54 -5.30 2.95
CA ARG A 64 0.19 -4.38 1.87
C ARG A 64 -0.79 -3.34 2.38
N TYR A 65 -0.44 -2.09 2.12
CA TYR A 65 -1.23 -0.92 2.45
C TYR A 65 -2.08 -0.55 1.25
N PHE A 66 -3.34 -0.20 1.48
CA PHE A 66 -4.32 0.08 0.46
C PHE A 66 -5.07 1.37 0.75
N VAL A 67 -5.43 2.08 -0.32
CA VAL A 67 -6.38 3.19 -0.32
C VAL A 67 -7.59 2.76 -1.13
N VAL A 68 -8.78 2.79 -0.53
CA VAL A 68 -10.03 2.50 -1.26
C VAL A 68 -10.32 3.62 -2.24
N VAL A 69 -10.44 3.30 -3.53
CA VAL A 69 -10.85 4.26 -4.57
C VAL A 69 -12.28 4.06 -5.00
N ARG A 70 -12.81 2.85 -4.88
CA ARG A 70 -14.19 2.56 -5.28
C ARG A 70 -14.78 1.41 -4.48
N LYS A 71 -15.97 1.61 -3.92
CA LYS A 71 -16.71 0.58 -3.20
C LYS A 71 -17.55 -0.30 -4.13
N ARG A 72 -17.65 -1.60 -3.81
CA ARG A 72 -18.58 -2.56 -4.43
C ARG A 72 -19.40 -3.27 -3.34
N LEU A 73 -20.14 -4.32 -3.69
CA LEU A 73 -21.08 -4.96 -2.76
C LEU A 73 -20.39 -5.80 -1.68
N HIS A 74 -19.35 -6.55 -2.07
CA HIS A 74 -18.61 -7.51 -1.23
C HIS A 74 -17.09 -7.33 -1.27
N HIS A 75 -16.62 -6.38 -2.06
CA HIS A 75 -15.22 -6.04 -2.21
C HIS A 75 -15.07 -4.54 -2.46
N SER A 76 -13.84 -4.08 -2.48
CA SER A 76 -13.48 -2.72 -2.82
C SER A 76 -12.32 -2.71 -3.83
N LEU A 77 -12.34 -1.72 -4.72
CA LEU A 77 -11.21 -1.43 -5.59
C LEU A 77 -10.28 -0.47 -4.86
N CYS A 78 -9.00 -0.80 -4.89
CA CYS A 78 -7.97 -0.11 -4.11
C CYS A 78 -6.74 0.18 -4.96
N PHE A 79 -6.10 1.31 -4.69
CA PHE A 79 -4.69 1.52 -5.02
C PHE A 79 -3.81 1.03 -3.86
N ALA A 80 -2.60 0.61 -4.19
CA ALA A 80 -1.62 0.20 -3.18
C ALA A 80 -0.73 1.37 -2.78
N ILE A 81 -0.33 1.42 -1.51
CA ILE A 81 0.77 2.28 -1.06
C ILE A 81 2.07 1.50 -1.20
N THR A 82 3.05 2.13 -1.82
CA THR A 82 4.40 1.61 -2.03
C THR A 82 5.42 2.56 -1.41
N THR A 83 6.66 2.12 -1.26
CA THR A 83 7.75 2.94 -0.74
C THR A 83 8.74 3.19 -1.87
N TYR A 84 8.95 4.45 -2.21
CA TYR A 84 10.01 4.86 -3.11
C TYR A 84 11.36 4.44 -2.53
N THR A 85 12.22 3.88 -3.37
CA THR A 85 13.59 3.50 -3.00
C THR A 85 14.54 4.39 -3.79
N PRO A 86 15.20 5.36 -3.15
CA PRO A 86 16.12 6.22 -3.85
C PRO A 86 17.37 5.47 -4.32
N PRO A 87 18.09 6.01 -5.32
CA PRO A 87 19.36 5.44 -5.77
C PRO A 87 20.35 5.26 -4.60
N LYS A 88 21.13 4.17 -4.66
CA LYS A 88 22.22 3.92 -3.70
C LYS A 88 23.19 5.11 -3.70
N GLY A 89 23.51 5.62 -2.51
CA GLY A 89 24.44 6.75 -2.33
C GLY A 89 23.79 8.14 -2.33
N SER A 90 22.47 8.25 -2.50
CA SER A 90 21.75 9.50 -2.25
C SER A 90 21.61 9.79 -0.76
N ALA A 91 21.44 11.07 -0.40
CA ALA A 91 21.20 11.48 0.99
C ALA A 91 19.89 10.92 1.59
N ALA A 92 18.99 10.41 0.74
CA ALA A 92 17.75 9.74 1.14
C ALA A 92 17.86 8.19 1.17
N ALA A 93 19.06 7.63 0.90
CA ALA A 93 19.29 6.19 0.85
C ALA A 93 19.14 5.53 2.24
N GLY A 94 17.91 5.15 2.57
CA GLY A 94 17.62 4.20 3.65
C GLY A 94 17.81 2.74 3.22
N THR A 95 17.60 1.81 4.16
CA THR A 95 17.58 0.34 3.96
C THR A 95 16.35 -0.16 3.18
N GLY A 96 15.80 0.66 2.28
CA GLY A 96 14.59 0.36 1.53
C GLY A 96 14.74 -0.90 0.68
N THR A 97 13.81 -1.84 0.82
CA THR A 97 13.69 -2.98 -0.09
C THR A 97 13.42 -2.45 -1.49
N ASN A 98 14.32 -2.68 -2.47
CA ASN A 98 14.22 -2.21 -3.86
C ASN A 98 12.78 -2.30 -4.41
N ASN A 99 12.04 -1.19 -4.38
CA ASN A 99 10.64 -1.06 -4.77
C ASN A 99 10.38 0.25 -5.54
N SER A 100 11.41 0.90 -6.07
CA SER A 100 11.26 2.12 -6.86
C SER A 100 10.34 1.91 -8.07
N VAL A 101 9.64 3.00 -8.46
CA VAL A 101 8.73 3.06 -9.62
C VAL A 101 9.40 2.49 -10.88
N LYS A 102 10.69 2.82 -11.10
CA LYS A 102 11.51 2.30 -12.20
C LYS A 102 11.76 0.79 -12.12
N ASN A 103 11.99 0.23 -10.94
CA ASN A 103 12.23 -1.22 -10.78
C ASN A 103 10.97 -2.08 -10.95
N ARG A 104 9.77 -1.48 -10.90
CA ARG A 104 8.48 -2.17 -11.15
C ARG A 104 7.95 -1.98 -12.58
N GLY A 105 8.75 -1.36 -13.47
CA GLY A 105 8.29 -0.93 -14.79
C GLY A 105 7.13 0.07 -14.73
N GLY A 106 6.93 0.72 -13.56
CA GLY A 106 5.90 1.73 -13.37
C GLY A 106 6.31 3.02 -14.06
N ARG A 107 5.34 3.75 -14.61
CA ARG A 107 5.60 5.04 -15.23
C ARG A 107 5.48 6.13 -14.17
N ALA A 108 6.28 7.19 -14.31
CA ALA A 108 6.28 8.29 -13.35
C ALA A 108 4.90 8.93 -13.18
N GLN A 109 4.15 9.02 -14.30
CA GLN A 109 2.77 9.49 -14.29
C GLN A 109 1.86 8.65 -13.41
N ASP A 110 2.15 7.35 -13.17
CA ASP A 110 1.26 6.46 -12.43
C ASP A 110 1.47 6.53 -10.91
N SER A 111 2.41 7.34 -10.44
CA SER A 111 2.79 7.46 -9.04
C SER A 111 2.38 8.81 -8.48
N VAL A 112 1.99 8.84 -7.20
CA VAL A 112 1.59 10.06 -6.50
C VAL A 112 2.29 10.14 -5.15
N VAL A 113 2.77 11.32 -4.78
CA VAL A 113 3.31 11.56 -3.45
C VAL A 113 2.20 11.46 -2.41
N LEU A 114 2.40 10.62 -1.39
CA LEU A 114 1.56 10.60 -0.20
C LEU A 114 2.26 11.31 0.95
N HIS A 115 1.52 12.14 1.68
CA HIS A 115 2.07 12.86 2.82
C HIS A 115 1.03 13.02 3.93
N SER A 116 1.50 13.19 5.17
CA SER A 116 0.61 13.52 6.28
C SER A 116 -0.03 14.89 6.05
N SER A 117 -1.32 15.02 6.32
CA SER A 117 -2.06 16.28 6.19
C SER A 117 -1.56 17.40 7.10
N ASN A 118 -0.76 17.07 8.10
CA ASN A 118 -0.24 18.01 9.09
C ASN A 118 1.12 18.60 8.71
N VAL A 119 1.64 18.24 7.52
CA VAL A 119 2.91 18.76 6.99
C VAL A 119 2.73 19.17 5.54
N GLU A 120 3.53 20.13 5.10
CA GLU A 120 3.62 20.50 3.69
C GLU A 120 4.00 19.27 2.85
N PRO A 121 3.37 19.04 1.69
CA PRO A 121 3.75 17.96 0.80
C PRO A 121 5.24 18.08 0.43
N PRO A 122 6.03 17.00 0.59
CA PRO A 122 7.39 17.00 0.07
C PRO A 122 7.34 17.05 -1.46
N ALA A 123 8.28 17.78 -2.06
CA ALA A 123 8.51 17.66 -3.49
C ALA A 123 8.89 16.20 -3.83
N PRO A 124 8.44 15.67 -4.98
CA PRO A 124 8.97 14.41 -5.49
C PRO A 124 10.50 14.47 -5.62
N TYR A 125 11.17 13.34 -5.47
CA TYR A 125 12.60 13.28 -5.77
C TYR A 125 12.83 13.46 -7.27
N GLU A 126 13.93 14.11 -7.66
CA GLU A 126 14.19 14.51 -9.06
C GLU A 126 14.09 13.33 -10.05
N ASP A 127 14.54 12.14 -9.64
CA ASP A 127 14.57 10.95 -10.49
C ASP A 127 13.23 10.21 -10.56
N GLU A 128 12.23 10.61 -9.77
CA GLU A 128 10.89 10.02 -9.80
C GLU A 128 10.05 10.52 -10.97
N GLY A 129 10.24 11.78 -11.39
CA GLY A 129 9.49 12.40 -12.49
C GLY A 129 7.97 12.51 -12.24
N ILE A 130 7.53 12.44 -10.99
CA ILE A 130 6.11 12.53 -10.62
C ILE A 130 5.61 13.96 -10.88
N THR A 131 4.55 14.08 -11.66
CA THR A 131 3.91 15.36 -12.00
C THR A 131 2.51 15.51 -11.40
N ARG A 132 1.98 14.47 -10.76
CA ARG A 132 0.65 14.46 -10.14
C ARG A 132 0.63 15.24 -8.83
N ASP A 133 -0.48 15.92 -8.56
CA ASP A 133 -0.73 16.59 -7.29
C ASP A 133 -0.69 15.61 -6.11
N PRO A 134 0.00 15.97 -5.01
CA PRO A 134 0.15 15.11 -3.85
C PRO A 134 -1.19 14.83 -3.16
N VAL A 135 -1.30 13.63 -2.57
CA VAL A 135 -2.49 13.22 -1.81
C VAL A 135 -2.16 13.26 -0.33
N ALA A 136 -2.85 14.15 0.39
CA ALA A 136 -2.74 14.30 1.83
C ALA A 136 -3.53 13.20 2.55
N VAL A 137 -2.99 12.67 3.64
CA VAL A 137 -3.62 11.61 4.45
C VAL A 137 -3.63 11.97 5.94
N ILE A 138 -4.70 11.57 6.61
CA ILE A 138 -4.85 11.66 8.07
C ILE A 138 -4.60 10.26 8.63
N ILE A 139 -3.57 10.12 9.46
CA ILE A 139 -3.34 8.92 10.25
C ILE A 139 -4.25 8.99 11.48
N GLU A 140 -5.07 7.96 11.69
CA GLU A 140 -6.10 7.95 12.74
C GLU A 140 -5.70 7.13 13.98
N ASP A 141 -4.54 6.48 13.94
CA ASP A 141 -3.98 5.64 15.00
C ASP A 141 -2.54 6.10 15.24
N GLU A 142 -2.24 6.56 16.46
CA GLU A 142 -0.96 7.20 16.83
C GLU A 142 0.22 6.23 16.76
N ASP A 143 -0.03 4.92 16.88
CA ASP A 143 0.99 3.89 16.75
C ASP A 143 1.30 3.55 15.28
N GLN A 144 0.57 4.15 14.34
CA GLN A 144 0.76 3.94 12.91
C GLN A 144 1.53 5.10 12.26
N TYR A 145 2.27 4.76 11.21
CA TYR A 145 3.10 5.71 10.48
C TYR A 145 3.06 5.42 8.98
N ILE A 146 3.02 6.47 8.18
CA ILE A 146 3.26 6.40 6.73
C ILE A 146 4.56 7.14 6.45
N SER A 147 5.49 6.44 5.79
CA SER A 147 6.80 7.00 5.43
C SER A 147 6.66 8.22 4.51
N PRO A 148 7.51 9.25 4.64
CA PRO A 148 7.67 10.31 3.64
C PRO A 148 8.04 9.79 2.24
N LEU A 149 8.62 8.58 2.18
CA LEU A 149 8.90 7.89 0.92
C LEU A 149 7.68 7.16 0.36
N ALA A 150 6.52 7.21 1.02
CA ALA A 150 5.32 6.55 0.56
C ALA A 150 4.81 7.18 -0.75
N ARG A 151 4.41 6.32 -1.67
CA ARG A 151 3.80 6.68 -2.95
C ARG A 151 2.54 5.87 -3.16
N LEU A 152 1.51 6.49 -3.71
CA LEU A 152 0.32 5.79 -4.18
C LEU A 152 0.62 5.22 -5.58
N ASP A 153 0.54 3.89 -5.72
CA ASP A 153 0.64 3.21 -7.01
C ASP A 153 -0.73 3.22 -7.69
N CYS A 154 -0.93 4.15 -8.61
CA CYS A 154 -2.15 4.28 -9.40
C CYS A 154 -2.11 3.45 -10.70
N ALA A 155 -1.00 2.77 -11.00
CA ALA A 155 -0.88 1.91 -12.18
C ALA A 155 -1.70 0.62 -12.05
N ARG A 156 -2.01 0.22 -10.81
CA ARG A 156 -2.60 -1.08 -10.51
C ARG A 156 -3.79 -0.96 -9.57
N ILE A 157 -4.93 -1.49 -10.02
CA ILE A 157 -6.12 -1.63 -9.21
C ILE A 157 -6.15 -3.02 -8.59
N TYR A 158 -6.33 -3.06 -7.27
CA TYR A 158 -6.52 -4.27 -6.51
C TYR A 158 -7.99 -4.43 -6.17
N THR A 159 -8.53 -5.62 -6.39
CA THR A 159 -9.81 -6.02 -5.80
C THR A 159 -9.52 -6.62 -4.43
N VAL A 160 -10.07 -6.01 -3.38
CA VAL A 160 -9.85 -6.42 -1.99
C VAL A 160 -11.19 -6.81 -1.37
N GLU A 161 -11.29 -8.08 -0.94
CA GLU A 161 -12.50 -8.62 -0.32
C GLU A 161 -12.77 -7.97 1.05
N ASP A 162 -14.04 -7.64 1.32
CA ASP A 162 -14.45 -6.97 2.55
C ASP A 162 -14.30 -7.86 3.80
N SER A 163 -14.16 -9.18 3.62
CA SER A 163 -14.00 -10.17 4.69
C SER A 163 -12.57 -10.33 5.20
N LEU A 164 -11.59 -9.68 4.55
CA LEU A 164 -10.20 -9.76 4.98
C LEU A 164 -10.01 -9.17 6.38
N ARG A 165 -9.09 -9.77 7.13
CA ARG A 165 -8.61 -9.18 8.39
C ARG A 165 -7.70 -8.02 8.05
N VAL A 166 -8.06 -6.83 8.50
CA VAL A 166 -7.35 -5.59 8.19
C VAL A 166 -6.98 -4.85 9.47
N MET A 167 -5.94 -4.04 9.39
CA MET A 167 -5.62 -3.03 10.38
C MET A 167 -5.97 -1.65 9.80
N LYS A 168 -6.72 -0.86 10.56
CA LYS A 168 -7.05 0.52 10.22
C LYS A 168 -5.77 1.38 10.31
N ILE A 169 -5.50 2.19 9.30
CA ILE A 169 -4.38 3.14 9.31
C ILE A 169 -4.88 4.57 9.35
N GLY A 170 -5.84 4.90 8.49
CA GLY A 170 -6.32 6.27 8.40
C GLY A 170 -7.27 6.51 7.25
N ARG A 171 -7.22 7.72 6.70
CA ARG A 171 -8.03 8.14 5.56
C ARG A 171 -7.34 9.25 4.75
N VAL A 172 -7.68 9.34 3.47
CA VAL A 172 -7.31 10.49 2.62
C VAL A 172 -8.01 11.74 3.14
N HIS A 173 -7.28 12.86 3.16
CA HIS A 173 -7.83 14.16 3.54
C HIS A 173 -8.88 14.60 2.52
N MET A 174 -9.96 15.24 2.98
CA MET A 174 -11.11 15.58 2.15
C MET A 174 -10.74 16.43 0.92
N ALA A 175 -9.79 17.34 1.06
CA ALA A 175 -9.30 18.18 -0.04
C ALA A 175 -8.58 17.40 -1.16
N SER A 176 -8.06 16.20 -0.86
CA SER A 176 -7.37 15.36 -1.85
C SER A 176 -8.28 14.27 -2.46
N LEU A 177 -9.54 14.16 -2.03
CA LEU A 177 -10.49 13.20 -2.60
C LEU A 177 -10.79 13.44 -4.10
N PRO A 178 -10.92 14.69 -4.60
CA PRO A 178 -11.09 14.93 -6.02
C PRO A 178 -9.93 14.40 -6.86
N TRP A 179 -8.69 14.61 -6.40
CA TRP A 179 -7.48 14.07 -7.04
C TRP A 179 -7.47 12.54 -7.04
N LEU A 180 -7.85 11.90 -5.92
CA LEU A 180 -7.93 10.45 -5.84
C LEU A 180 -8.94 9.87 -6.87
N GLU A 181 -10.10 10.50 -7.02
CA GLU A 181 -11.11 10.09 -8.01
C GLU A 181 -10.60 10.30 -9.44
N GLU A 182 -9.91 11.41 -9.71
CA GLU A 182 -9.30 11.67 -11.01
C GLU A 182 -8.26 10.62 -11.38
N TYR A 183 -7.33 10.30 -10.47
CA TYR A 183 -6.32 9.27 -10.70
C TYR A 183 -6.94 7.88 -10.90
N TYR A 184 -8.04 7.59 -10.19
CA TYR A 184 -8.81 6.37 -10.45
C TYR A 184 -9.39 6.36 -11.86
N ARG A 185 -10.04 7.44 -12.29
CA ARG A 185 -10.60 7.57 -13.64
C ARG A 185 -9.54 7.40 -14.72
N GLU A 186 -8.37 8.03 -14.56
CA GLU A 186 -7.24 7.88 -15.48
C GLU A 186 -6.71 6.46 -15.55
N SER A 187 -6.70 5.73 -14.42
CA SER A 187 -6.20 4.35 -14.37
C SER A 187 -7.09 3.30 -15.05
N VAL A 188 -8.35 3.65 -15.35
CA VAL A 188 -9.33 2.75 -15.98
C VAL A 188 -9.79 3.22 -17.37
N ALA A 189 -9.25 4.34 -17.85
CA ALA A 189 -9.50 4.87 -19.19
C ALA A 189 -8.62 4.16 -20.22
#